data_AF-A0AA51L4W0-F1
#
_entry.id   AF-A0AA51L4W0-F1
#
_cell.length_a   1.000
_cell.length_b   1.000
_cell.length_c   1.000
_cell.angle_alpha   90.00
_cell.angle_beta   90.00
_cell.angle_gamma   90.00
#
_symmetry.space_group_name_H-M   'P 1'
#
loop_
_entity.id
_entity.type
_entity.pdbx_description
1 polymer ?
#
loop_
_entity_poly.entity_id
_entity_poly.type
_entity_poly.pdbx_seq_one_letter_code
_entity_poly.pdbx_strand_id
1 'polypeptide(L)'
;MYYHLLVAIAAWVTALTFPSLSDTFMGTFAIFGFIAFLLFIKAAHEQLNHQFLLRAEEAENEILPNLSSFKGTFVEIRDEQSSFSNEFTYLVFHNGEIEIPLFCRSLRVIQKAAQSEGEIIIYYKDYILVEIEEVEKEPFIANVR
;
A
#
# COMPACT_ATOMS: atom_id res chain seq x y z
N MET A 1 -19.63 5.92 0.93
CA MET A 1 -19.43 4.53 0.45
C MET A 1 -20.72 3.70 0.50
N TYR A 2 -21.19 3.22 1.66
CA TYR A 2 -22.33 2.28 1.75
C TYR A 2 -23.64 2.77 1.12
N TYR A 3 -23.95 4.07 1.23
CA TYR A 3 -25.14 4.64 0.59
C TYR A 3 -25.12 4.50 -0.93
N HIS A 4 -23.96 4.70 -1.58
CA HIS A 4 -23.83 4.55 -3.03
C HIS A 4 -24.03 3.09 -3.46
N LEU A 5 -23.52 2.13 -2.68
CA LEU A 5 -23.74 0.71 -2.93
C LEU A 5 -25.21 0.33 -2.77
N LEU A 6 -25.86 0.81 -1.71
CA LEU A 6 -27.29 0.57 -1.47
C LEU A 6 -28.15 1.12 -2.61
N VAL A 7 -27.86 2.33 -3.08
CA VAL A 7 -28.55 2.95 -4.23
C VAL A 7 -28.31 2.15 -5.51
N ALA A 8 -27.08 1.69 -5.76
CA ALA A 8 -26.77 0.86 -6.92
C ALA A 8 -27.57 -0.45 -6.92
N ILE A 9 -27.56 -1.15 -5.79
CA ILE A 9 -28.32 -2.40 -5.61
C ILE A 9 -29.82 -2.13 -5.76
N ALA A 10 -30.36 -1.10 -5.11
CA ALA A 10 -31.77 -0.76 -5.22
C ALA A 10 -32.18 -0.49 -6.68
N ALA A 11 -31.39 0.30 -7.42
CA ALA A 11 -31.67 0.62 -8.82
C ALA A 11 -31.68 -0.63 -9.71
N TRP A 12 -30.69 -1.52 -9.56
CA TRP A 12 -30.64 -2.76 -10.34
C TRP A 12 -31.72 -3.76 -9.94
N VAL A 13 -32.01 -3.91 -8.65
CA VAL A 13 -33.12 -4.75 -8.18
C VAL A 13 -34.45 -4.23 -8.74
N THR A 14 -34.69 -2.92 -8.71
CA THR A 14 -35.91 -2.34 -9.29
C THR A 14 -35.99 -2.57 -10.80
N ALA A 15 -34.88 -2.43 -11.54
CA ALA A 15 -34.86 -2.70 -12.97
C ALA A 15 -35.15 -4.18 -13.30
N LEU A 16 -34.71 -5.12 -12.46
CA LEU A 16 -34.87 -6.56 -12.69
C LEU A 16 -36.23 -7.11 -12.24
N THR A 17 -36.81 -6.55 -11.17
CA THR A 17 -37.99 -7.12 -10.50
C THR A 17 -39.33 -6.59 -11.01
N PHE A 18 -39.34 -5.46 -11.72
CA PHE A 18 -40.57 -4.84 -12.23
C PHE A 18 -40.63 -4.93 -13.77
N PRO A 19 -41.11 -6.05 -14.33
CA PRO A 19 -41.20 -6.25 -15.78
C PRO A 19 -42.23 -5.35 -16.48
N SER A 20 -43.03 -4.60 -15.71
CA SER A 20 -43.98 -3.60 -16.24
C SER A 20 -43.35 -2.23 -16.50
N LEU A 21 -42.08 -2.01 -16.14
CA LEU A 21 -41.35 -0.81 -16.50
C LEU A 21 -41.08 -0.79 -18.01
N SER A 22 -41.27 0.36 -18.66
CA SER A 22 -40.85 0.51 -20.05
C SER A 22 -39.33 0.37 -20.18
N ASP A 23 -38.85 -0.08 -21.34
CA ASP A 23 -37.42 -0.22 -21.64
C ASP A 23 -36.59 1.03 -21.29
N THR A 24 -37.13 2.23 -21.53
CA THR A 24 -36.49 3.51 -21.19
C THR A 24 -36.23 3.65 -19.69
N PHE A 25 -37.20 3.27 -18.85
CA PHE A 25 -37.07 3.33 -17.40
C PHE A 25 -36.10 2.26 -16.89
N MET A 26 -36.17 1.04 -17.42
CA MET A 26 -35.20 -0.02 -17.08
C MET A 26 -33.77 0.40 -17.42
N GLY A 27 -33.55 0.95 -18.62
CA GLY A 27 -32.24 1.47 -19.02
C GLY A 27 -31.76 2.62 -18.12
N THR A 28 -32.67 3.51 -17.72
CA THR A 28 -32.34 4.62 -16.80
C THR A 28 -31.92 4.10 -15.44
N PHE A 29 -32.64 3.14 -14.85
CA PHE A 29 -32.27 2.53 -13.57
C PHE A 29 -30.94 1.75 -13.68
N ALA A 30 -30.69 1.06 -14.79
CA ALA A 30 -29.42 0.37 -15.02
C ALA A 30 -28.23 1.34 -15.05
N ILE A 31 -28.35 2.45 -15.79
CA ILE A 31 -27.32 3.49 -15.89
C ILE A 31 -27.13 4.18 -14.53
N PHE A 32 -28.23 4.54 -13.86
CA PHE A 32 -28.16 5.18 -12.55
C PHE A 32 -27.49 4.28 -11.50
N GLY A 33 -27.83 2.99 -11.49
CA GLY A 33 -27.18 2.01 -10.63
C GLY A 33 -25.68 1.89 -10.93
N PHE A 34 -25.30 1.91 -12.21
CA PHE A 34 -23.90 1.90 -12.62
C PHE A 34 -23.14 3.15 -12.15
N ILE A 35 -23.72 4.34 -12.31
CA ILE A 35 -23.11 5.59 -11.81
C ILE A 35 -22.95 5.53 -10.28
N ALA A 36 -23.98 5.09 -9.56
CA ALA A 36 -23.90 4.93 -8.11
C ALA A 36 -22.81 3.91 -7.72
N PHE A 37 -22.65 2.82 -8.46
CA PHE A 37 -21.58 1.86 -8.23
C PHE A 37 -20.18 2.44 -8.47
N LEU A 38 -19.99 3.25 -9.51
CA LEU A 38 -18.72 3.97 -9.73
C LEU A 38 -18.40 4.92 -8.57
N LEU A 39 -19.39 5.65 -8.05
CA LEU A 39 -19.22 6.51 -6.87
C LEU A 39 -18.89 5.69 -5.62
N PHE A 40 -19.46 4.50 -5.47
CA PHE A 40 -19.08 3.56 -4.41
C PHE A 40 -17.62 3.14 -4.53
N ILE A 41 -17.17 2.72 -5.73
CA ILE A 41 -15.78 2.31 -5.97
C ILE A 41 -14.83 3.45 -5.61
N LYS A 42 -15.11 4.67 -6.10
CA LYS A 42 -14.30 5.84 -5.78
C LYS A 42 -14.20 6.07 -4.26
N ALA A 43 -15.34 6.09 -3.57
CA ALA A 43 -15.36 6.31 -2.13
C ALA A 43 -14.67 5.18 -1.34
N ALA A 44 -14.78 3.94 -1.81
CA ALA A 44 -14.10 2.79 -1.21
C ALA A 44 -12.58 2.91 -1.37
N HIS A 45 -12.11 3.31 -2.54
CA HIS A 45 -10.70 3.53 -2.81
C HIS A 45 -10.13 4.68 -1.95
N GLU A 46 -10.82 5.82 -1.88
CA GLU A 46 -10.44 6.94 -1.00
C GLU A 46 -10.36 6.52 0.47
N GLN A 47 -11.33 5.72 0.94
CA GLN A 47 -11.33 5.20 2.31
C GLN A 47 -10.16 4.23 2.57
N LEU A 48 -9.86 3.33 1.64
CA LEU A 48 -8.71 2.43 1.75
C LEU A 48 -7.39 3.20 1.80
N ASN A 49 -7.22 4.20 0.93
CA ASN A 49 -6.04 5.07 0.94
C ASN A 49 -5.89 5.81 2.27
N HIS A 50 -6.98 6.36 2.81
CA HIS A 50 -6.96 7.03 4.10
C HIS A 50 -6.57 6.09 5.25
N GLN A 51 -7.14 4.87 5.27
CA GLN A 51 -6.77 3.87 6.28
C GLN A 51 -5.31 3.44 6.17
N PHE A 52 -4.80 3.30 4.95
CA PHE A 52 -3.40 2.95 4.72
C PHE A 52 -2.45 4.06 5.19
N LEU A 53 -2.79 5.32 4.94
CA LEU A 53 -2.04 6.48 5.46
C LEU A 53 -2.03 6.52 7.00
N LEU A 54 -3.17 6.28 7.65
CA LEU A 54 -3.24 6.21 9.11
C LEU A 54 -2.36 5.08 9.67
N ARG A 55 -2.38 3.90 9.06
CA ARG A 55 -1.51 2.79 9.48
C ARG A 55 -0.03 3.09 9.29
N ALA A 56 0.33 3.79 8.22
CA ALA A 56 1.70 4.24 8.00
C ALA A 56 2.13 5.24 9.07
N GLU A 57 1.28 6.22 9.39
CA GLU A 57 1.54 7.18 10.47
C GLU A 57 1.66 6.48 11.84
N GLU A 58 0.79 5.51 12.13
CA GLU A 58 0.89 4.69 13.34
C GLU A 58 2.22 3.91 13.40
N ALA A 59 2.61 3.26 12.30
CA ALA A 59 3.87 2.51 12.20
C ALA A 59 5.11 3.40 12.37
N GLU A 60 5.11 4.58 11.76
CA GLU A 60 6.20 5.56 11.84
C GLU A 60 6.38 6.13 13.26
N ASN A 61 5.31 6.14 14.07
CA ASN A 61 5.34 6.60 15.45
C ASN A 61 5.70 5.49 16.46
N GLU A 62 5.87 4.24 16.01
CA GLU A 62 6.30 3.16 16.89
C GLU A 62 7.80 3.19 17.17
N ILE A 63 8.18 2.70 18.36
CA ILE A 63 9.58 2.53 18.73
C ILE A 63 10.16 1.27 18.08
N LEU A 64 11.44 1.35 17.67
CA LEU A 64 12.17 0.27 17.00
C LEU A 64 11.99 -1.15 17.59
N PRO A 65 12.03 -1.36 18.93
CA PRO A 65 11.89 -2.70 19.50
C PRO A 65 10.53 -3.37 19.26
N ASN A 66 9.50 -2.59 18.90
CA ASN A 66 8.16 -3.12 18.63
C ASN A 66 7.96 -3.45 17.14
N LEU A 67 8.90 -3.04 16.28
CA LEU A 67 8.85 -3.30 14.86
C LEU A 67 9.34 -4.72 14.53
N SER A 68 8.80 -5.29 13.46
CA SER A 68 9.39 -6.47 12.85
C SER A 68 10.69 -6.10 12.14
N SER A 69 11.64 -7.01 12.06
CA SER A 69 12.89 -6.76 11.34
C SER A 69 13.44 -7.99 10.63
N PHE A 70 14.18 -7.74 9.55
CA PHE A 70 14.99 -8.75 8.88
C PHE A 70 16.27 -8.13 8.36
N LYS A 71 17.28 -8.98 8.11
CA LYS A 71 18.50 -8.60 7.41
C LYS A 71 18.35 -8.89 5.93
N GLY A 72 18.78 -7.97 5.09
CA GLY A 72 18.72 -8.14 3.66
C GLY A 72 19.50 -7.09 2.91
N THR A 73 19.38 -7.13 1.59
CA THR A 73 20.02 -6.18 0.67
C THR A 73 18.94 -5.42 -0.08
N PHE A 74 19.19 -4.15 -0.35
CA PHE A 74 18.32 -3.36 -1.21
C PHE A 74 18.48 -3.82 -2.67
N VAL A 75 17.36 -4.01 -3.37
CA VAL A 75 17.34 -4.48 -4.76
C VAL A 75 17.02 -3.33 -5.70
N GLU A 76 15.82 -2.75 -5.56
CA GLU A 76 15.33 -1.71 -6.46
C GLU A 76 14.17 -0.90 -5.83
N ILE A 77 13.93 0.27 -6.42
CA ILE A 77 12.66 1.00 -6.30
C ILE A 77 11.81 0.61 -7.51
N ARG A 78 10.59 0.11 -7.29
CA ARG A 78 9.66 -0.08 -8.42
C ARG A 78 8.86 1.18 -8.65
N ASP A 79 9.08 1.81 -9.79
CA ASP A 79 8.31 2.95 -10.33
C ASP A 79 6.93 2.51 -10.87
N GLU A 80 6.31 1.51 -10.25
CA GLU A 80 4.92 1.20 -10.52
C GLU A 80 4.05 2.29 -9.88
N GLN A 81 3.04 2.78 -10.61
CA GLN A 81 2.01 3.62 -10.00
C GLN A 81 1.39 2.84 -8.83
N SER A 82 1.79 3.21 -7.61
CA SER A 82 1.22 2.65 -6.39
C SER A 82 -0.30 2.67 -6.52
N SER A 83 -0.94 1.53 -6.24
CA SER A 83 -2.40 1.49 -6.11
C SER A 83 -2.88 2.29 -4.88
N PHE A 84 -1.94 2.80 -4.07
CA PHE A 84 -2.18 3.66 -2.92
C PHE A 84 -1.71 5.10 -3.21
N SER A 85 -1.76 5.97 -2.20
CA SER A 85 -1.33 7.37 -2.32
C SER A 85 0.04 7.50 -3.00
N ASN A 86 0.20 8.58 -3.79
CA ASN A 86 1.47 8.98 -4.41
C ASN A 86 2.54 9.39 -3.39
N GLU A 87 2.19 9.41 -2.09
CA GLU A 87 3.11 9.61 -0.98
C GLU A 87 4.01 8.39 -0.71
N PHE A 88 3.69 7.21 -1.24
CA PHE A 88 4.45 5.99 -1.00
C PHE A 88 5.37 5.65 -2.16
N THR A 89 6.60 5.28 -1.81
CA THR A 89 7.56 4.63 -2.70
C THR A 89 7.61 3.14 -2.38
N TYR A 90 7.70 2.30 -3.41
CA TYR A 90 7.77 0.86 -3.27
C TYR A 90 9.22 0.38 -3.39
N LEU A 91 9.75 -0.17 -2.30
CA LEU A 91 11.14 -0.65 -2.21
C LEU A 91 11.14 -2.16 -2.10
N VAL A 92 12.03 -2.80 -2.85
CA VAL A 92 12.23 -4.25 -2.82
C VAL A 92 13.54 -4.56 -2.14
N PHE A 93 13.49 -5.45 -1.16
CA PHE A 93 14.64 -5.98 -0.46
C PHE A 93 14.75 -7.49 -0.69
N HIS A 94 15.96 -8.05 -0.63
CA HIS A 94 16.17 -9.50 -0.70
C HIS A 94 16.82 -9.98 0.59
N ASN A 95 16.19 -10.95 1.26
CA ASN A 95 16.66 -11.49 2.55
C ASN A 95 17.58 -12.73 2.40
N GLY A 96 17.90 -13.13 1.16
CA GLY A 96 18.66 -14.35 0.86
C GLY A 96 17.81 -15.48 0.29
N GLU A 97 16.50 -15.48 0.55
CA GLU A 97 15.56 -16.52 0.09
C GLU A 97 14.49 -15.96 -0.86
N ILE A 98 13.94 -14.79 -0.51
CA ILE A 98 12.82 -14.17 -1.22
C ILE A 98 13.01 -12.65 -1.34
N GLU A 99 12.34 -12.08 -2.34
CA GLU A 99 12.13 -10.65 -2.45
C GLU A 99 10.96 -10.22 -1.54
N ILE A 100 11.22 -9.20 -0.71
CA ILE A 100 10.28 -8.63 0.26
C ILE A 100 10.02 -7.19 -0.15
N PRO A 101 8.83 -6.90 -0.69
CA PRO A 101 8.45 -5.54 -1.00
C PRO A 101 7.87 -4.81 0.20
N LEU A 102 8.24 -3.54 0.36
CA LEU A 102 7.74 -2.66 1.41
C LEU A 102 7.39 -1.27 0.86
N PHE A 103 6.35 -0.66 1.45
CA PHE A 103 5.95 0.71 1.17
C PHE A 103 6.66 1.66 2.14
N CYS A 104 7.28 2.71 1.62
CA CYS A 104 7.94 3.73 2.43
C CYS A 104 7.47 5.13 2.04
N ARG A 105 7.19 5.96 3.04
CA ARG A 105 6.89 7.39 2.85
C ARG A 105 8.07 8.30 3.19
N SER A 106 8.98 7.81 4.05
CA SER A 106 10.12 8.60 4.53
C SER A 106 11.20 8.72 3.46
N LEU A 107 11.33 9.92 2.87
CA LEU A 107 12.38 10.22 1.89
C LEU A 107 13.79 9.91 2.42
N ARG A 108 14.03 10.13 3.72
CA ARG A 108 15.30 9.81 4.37
C ARG A 108 15.61 8.32 4.29
N VAL A 109 14.63 7.47 4.58
CA VAL A 109 14.80 6.00 4.56
C VAL A 109 14.96 5.51 3.13
N ILE A 110 14.20 6.07 2.19
CA ILE A 110 14.30 5.76 0.75
C ILE A 110 15.71 6.06 0.24
N GLN A 111 16.24 7.24 0.54
CA GLN A 111 17.59 7.65 0.15
C GLN A 111 18.66 6.76 0.80
N LYS A 112 18.50 6.45 2.09
CA LYS A 112 19.41 5.56 2.80
C LYS A 112 19.43 4.16 2.19
N ALA A 113 18.27 3.64 1.77
CA ALA A 113 18.18 2.33 1.13
C ALA A 113 18.88 2.33 -0.24
N ALA A 114 18.59 3.34 -1.06
CA ALA A 114 19.15 3.49 -2.40
C ALA A 114 20.68 3.72 -2.42
N GLN A 115 21.25 4.20 -1.31
CA GLN A 115 22.69 4.43 -1.15
C GLN A 115 23.40 3.26 -0.46
N SER A 116 22.68 2.25 0.02
CA SER A 116 23.28 1.10 0.68
C SER A 116 23.96 0.18 -0.35
N GLU A 117 25.23 -0.13 -0.12
CA GLU A 117 26.01 -1.09 -0.92
C GLU A 117 26.08 -2.48 -0.26
N GLY A 118 25.40 -2.70 0.86
CA GLY A 118 25.60 -3.89 1.69
C GLY A 118 24.34 -4.41 2.37
N GLU A 119 24.57 -5.35 3.29
CA GLU A 119 23.51 -5.90 4.13
C GLU A 119 23.07 -4.84 5.15
N ILE A 120 21.76 -4.65 5.24
CA ILE A 120 21.08 -3.70 6.11
C ILE A 120 20.04 -4.45 6.95
N ILE A 121 19.81 -3.96 8.16
CA ILE A 121 18.67 -4.36 8.98
C ILE A 121 17.50 -3.48 8.60
N ILE A 122 16.39 -4.10 8.22
CA ILE A 122 15.19 -3.43 7.75
C ILE A 122 14.12 -3.54 8.84
N TYR A 123 13.62 -2.41 9.32
CA TYR A 123 12.57 -2.33 10.34
C TYR A 123 11.24 -1.92 9.71
N TYR A 124 10.21 -2.73 9.95
CA TYR A 124 8.93 -2.58 9.29
C TYR A 124 7.77 -3.00 10.21
N LYS A 125 6.57 -2.54 9.89
CA LYS A 125 5.33 -3.00 10.49
C LYS A 125 4.32 -3.28 9.39
N ASP A 126 3.75 -4.48 9.40
CA ASP A 126 2.95 -5.02 8.30
C ASP A 126 3.73 -4.97 6.97
N TYR A 127 3.43 -3.98 6.12
CA TYR A 127 4.10 -3.75 4.84
C TYR A 127 4.75 -2.36 4.76
N ILE A 128 4.76 -1.61 5.87
CA ILE A 128 5.30 -0.25 5.94
C ILE A 128 6.75 -0.33 6.41
N LEU A 129 7.67 0.15 5.58
CA LEU A 129 9.07 0.36 5.92
C LEU A 129 9.20 1.62 6.78
N VAL A 130 9.74 1.47 7.98
CA VAL A 130 9.86 2.53 8.98
C VAL A 130 11.29 3.06 9.10
N GLU A 131 12.28 2.17 9.17
CA GLU A 131 13.69 2.53 9.33
C GLU A 131 14.59 1.43 8.76
N ILE A 132 15.82 1.79 8.40
CA ILE A 132 16.87 0.82 8.07
C ILE A 132 18.15 1.15 8.85
N GLU A 133 18.95 0.15 9.18
CA GLU A 133 20.25 0.30 9.83
C GLU A 133 21.33 -0.44 9.04
N GLU A 134 22.49 0.19 8.85
CA GLU A 134 23.63 -0.47 8.21
C GLU A 134 24.25 -1.46 9.19
N VAL A 135 24.54 -2.68 8.72
CA VAL A 135 25.32 -3.62 9.51
C VAL A 135 26.77 -3.13 9.49
N GLU A 136 27.27 -2.59 10.61
CA GLU A 136 28.67 -2.19 10.73
C GLU A 136 29.57 -3.36 10.31
N LYS A 137 30.38 -3.16 9.26
CA LYS A 137 31.46 -4.09 8.93
C LYS A 137 32.44 -4.07 10.10
N GLU A 138 32.56 -5.17 10.84
CA GLU A 138 33.62 -5.32 11.83
C GLU A 138 34.97 -4.93 11.18
N PRO A 139 35.77 -4.06 11.80
CA PRO A 139 37.04 -3.65 11.23
C PRO A 139 37.93 -4.88 11.07
N PHE A 140 38.39 -5.13 9.84
CA PHE A 140 39.39 -6.16 9.54
C PHE A 140 40.67 -5.83 10.31
N ILE A 141 40.88 -6.50 11.46
CA ILE A 141 42.16 -6.47 12.16
C ILE A 141 43.11 -7.37 11.36
N ALA A 142 43.84 -6.75 10.43
CA ALA A 142 44.98 -7.39 9.80
C ALA A 142 46.02 -7.71 10.88
N ASN A 143 46.05 -8.95 11.36
CA ASN A 143 47.16 -9.45 12.17
C ASN A 143 48.39 -9.57 11.26
N VAL A 144 49.15 -8.48 11.17
CA VAL A 144 50.50 -8.48 10.61
C VAL A 144 51.40 -9.16 11.64
N ARG A 145 51.80 -10.40 11.36
CA ARG A 145 52.90 -11.10 12.03
C ARG A 145 54.24 -10.67 11.45
#